data_AF-A0A7C7E0C0-F1
#
_entry.id   AF-A0A7C7E0C0-F1
#
_cell.length_a   1.000
_cell.length_b   1.000
_cell.length_c   1.000
_cell.angle_alpha   90.00
_cell.angle_beta   90.00
_cell.angle_gamma   90.00
#
_symmetry.space_group_name_H-M   'P 1'
#
loop_
_entity.id
_entity.type
_entity.pdbx_description
1 polymer ?
#
loop_
_entity_poly.entity_id
_entity_poly.type
_entity_poly.pdbx_seq_one_letter_code
_entity_poly.pdbx_strand_id
1 'polypeptide(L)'
;MRTSLETYKIWAPEDSIWSQWAKPVLFAREPLAYRSHKLEIPDVKWINSADRSTMVIVDLPRHSGVIESLGLARIGYRPVPLYNGVNAYNSRTIVNVNEIVNTLFKGADDLEAMNIRPDAPPVFMLDSNRMAGGGKERGTFDNRWCVFPQDMPSAAFLLNNGISRVIVRTEFIQNDLSHILHRYQEEGITIYHCDGENIRKIPVAKPSKFRSLSYRFKTVMGLTRNATGGFGAFIPEAVQSNSTGARFYSYG
;
A
#
# COMPACT_ATOMS: atom_id res chain seq x y z
N MET A 1 25.00 4.78 1.42
CA MET A 1 23.61 4.27 1.45
C MET A 1 22.78 5.39 2.04
N ARG A 2 21.71 5.86 1.36
CA ARG A 2 20.84 6.90 1.92
C ARG A 2 20.17 6.36 3.18
N THR A 3 19.97 7.24 4.16
CA THR A 3 19.20 6.91 5.36
C THR A 3 17.74 6.65 5.02
N SER A 4 17.03 6.00 5.94
CA SER A 4 15.58 5.84 5.92
C SER A 4 14.81 7.14 5.64
N LEU A 5 15.19 8.24 6.30
CA LEU A 5 14.50 9.52 6.18
C LEU A 5 14.76 10.19 4.83
N GLU A 6 16.01 10.22 4.38
CA GLU A 6 16.37 10.75 3.06
C GLU A 6 15.65 9.99 1.95
N THR A 7 15.62 8.65 2.04
CA THR A 7 14.89 7.80 1.11
C THR A 7 13.40 8.16 1.09
N TYR A 8 12.76 8.28 2.26
CA TYR A 8 11.35 8.67 2.33
C TYR A 8 11.07 10.03 1.68
N LYS A 9 11.94 11.03 1.92
CA LYS A 9 11.79 12.39 1.36
C LYS A 9 11.86 12.42 -0.18
N ILE A 10 12.54 11.48 -0.82
CA ILE A 10 12.55 11.35 -2.28
C ILE A 10 11.17 10.89 -2.81
N TRP A 11 10.53 9.95 -2.11
CA TRP A 11 9.20 9.46 -2.47
C TRP A 11 8.07 10.39 -2.02
N ALA A 12 8.32 11.26 -1.04
CA ALA A 12 7.37 12.19 -0.46
C ALA A 12 7.99 13.61 -0.37
N PRO A 13 8.31 14.25 -1.50
CA PRO A 13 8.96 15.55 -1.49
C PRO A 13 8.01 16.64 -0.96
N GLU A 14 8.55 17.62 -0.24
CA GLU A 14 7.77 18.64 0.48
C GLU A 14 6.96 19.56 -0.46
N ASP A 15 7.38 19.67 -1.72
CA ASP A 15 6.75 20.50 -2.75
C ASP A 15 5.59 19.82 -3.48
N SER A 16 5.35 18.52 -3.25
CA SER A 16 4.23 17.80 -3.85
C SER A 16 3.04 17.72 -2.90
N ILE A 17 1.89 18.21 -3.36
CA ILE A 17 0.63 18.15 -2.62
C ILE A 17 0.18 16.72 -2.30
N TRP A 18 0.71 15.72 -3.02
CA TRP A 18 0.37 14.31 -2.83
C TRP A 18 1.17 13.65 -1.70
N SER A 19 2.29 14.23 -1.29
CA SER A 19 3.19 13.69 -0.25
C SER A 19 2.49 13.51 1.10
N GLN A 20 1.44 14.28 1.40
CA GLN A 20 0.64 14.14 2.62
C GLN A 20 0.01 12.75 2.78
N TRP A 21 -0.15 11.99 1.69
CA TRP A 21 -0.71 10.65 1.70
C TRP A 21 0.36 9.55 1.81
N ALA A 22 1.62 9.86 1.50
CA ALA A 22 2.70 8.89 1.52
C ALA A 22 2.93 8.31 2.91
N LYS A 23 2.89 6.98 3.05
CA LYS A 23 3.05 6.29 4.33
C LYS A 23 4.52 6.01 4.63
N PRO A 24 5.05 6.40 5.81
CA PRO A 24 6.46 6.20 6.15
C PRO A 24 6.79 4.77 6.62
N VAL A 25 5.79 3.89 6.76
CA VAL A 25 5.92 2.60 7.47
C VAL A 25 7.03 1.71 6.91
N LEU A 26 7.11 1.56 5.59
CA LEU A 26 8.14 0.74 4.95
C LEU A 26 9.51 1.43 4.84
N PHE A 27 9.60 2.71 5.20
CA PHE A 27 10.86 3.44 5.27
C PHE A 27 11.44 3.44 6.68
N ALA A 28 10.66 3.06 7.71
CA ALA A 28 11.06 3.12 9.11
C ALA A 28 12.34 2.32 9.44
N ARG A 29 12.72 1.35 8.60
CA ARG A 29 13.98 0.63 8.73
C ARG A 29 14.60 0.38 7.36
N GLU A 30 15.93 0.47 7.30
CA GLU A 30 16.72 0.16 6.11
C GLU A 30 16.69 -1.34 5.77
N PRO A 31 16.77 -1.71 4.49
CA PRO A 31 16.78 -3.10 4.07
C PRO A 31 18.02 -3.86 4.59
N LEU A 32 17.83 -5.09 5.08
CA LEU A 32 18.90 -5.93 5.65
C LEU A 32 20.04 -6.25 4.66
N ALA A 33 19.74 -6.27 3.36
CA ALA A 33 20.73 -6.55 2.32
C ALA A 33 20.53 -5.59 1.14
N TYR A 34 21.31 -4.52 1.11
CA TYR A 34 21.39 -3.63 -0.03
C TYR A 34 22.44 -4.15 -1.02
N ARG A 35 21.99 -4.74 -2.14
CA ARG A 35 22.86 -5.03 -3.27
C ARG A 35 22.72 -3.92 -4.31
N SER A 36 23.83 -3.27 -4.67
CA SER A 36 23.91 -2.19 -5.65
C SER A 36 23.74 -2.69 -7.09
N HIS A 37 22.59 -3.29 -7.39
CA HIS A 37 22.19 -3.57 -8.77
C HIS A 37 21.09 -2.59 -9.15
N LYS A 38 21.24 -2.01 -10.34
CA LYS A 38 20.27 -1.11 -10.96
C LYS A 38 18.93 -1.82 -11.14
N LEU A 39 17.83 -1.13 -10.91
CA LEU A 39 16.50 -1.67 -11.20
C LEU A 39 16.25 -1.69 -12.70
N GLU A 40 15.72 -2.79 -13.19
CA GLU A 40 15.16 -2.86 -14.54
C GLU A 40 13.76 -2.23 -14.50
N ILE A 41 13.70 -0.95 -14.83
CA ILE A 41 12.44 -0.20 -14.92
C ILE A 41 11.90 -0.35 -16.35
N PRO A 42 10.70 -0.94 -16.54
CA PRO A 42 10.12 -1.18 -17.85
C PRO A 42 9.55 0.11 -18.45
N ASP A 43 9.39 0.09 -19.77
CA ASP A 43 8.52 1.06 -20.45
C ASP A 43 7.05 0.69 -20.23
N VAL A 44 6.24 1.68 -19.89
CA VAL A 44 4.81 1.49 -19.68
C VAL A 44 4.10 1.56 -21.04
N LYS A 45 3.46 0.46 -21.44
CA LYS A 45 2.88 0.32 -22.79
C LYS A 45 1.42 0.75 -22.90
N TRP A 46 0.72 0.84 -21.77
CA TRP A 46 -0.71 1.16 -21.74
C TRP A 46 -1.00 2.66 -21.62
N ILE A 47 0.01 3.47 -21.32
CA ILE A 47 -0.11 4.93 -21.25
C ILE A 47 1.19 5.58 -21.72
N ASN A 48 1.08 6.55 -22.62
CA ASN A 48 2.25 7.13 -23.31
C ASN A 48 2.82 8.36 -22.59
N SER A 49 2.02 9.09 -21.82
CA SER A 49 2.44 10.29 -21.11
C SER A 49 1.49 10.61 -19.95
N ALA A 50 1.96 11.41 -18.99
CA ALA A 50 1.13 11.88 -17.90
C ALA A 50 0.03 12.84 -18.35
N ASP A 51 -1.22 12.46 -18.06
CA ASP A 51 -2.39 13.33 -18.16
C ASP A 51 -2.68 13.93 -16.78
N ARG A 52 -2.61 15.26 -16.67
CA ARG A 52 -2.86 16.01 -15.43
C ARG A 52 -4.24 15.76 -14.82
N SER A 53 -5.21 15.34 -15.62
CA SER A 53 -6.56 15.04 -15.16
C SER A 53 -6.74 13.60 -14.68
N THR A 54 -5.70 12.78 -14.77
CA THR A 54 -5.74 11.34 -14.47
C THR A 54 -4.84 11.00 -13.30
N MET A 55 -5.42 10.47 -12.23
CA MET A 55 -4.69 9.77 -11.17
C MET A 55 -4.55 8.29 -11.54
N VAL A 56 -3.43 7.67 -11.16
CA VAL A 56 -3.24 6.22 -11.28
C VAL A 56 -3.18 5.59 -9.89
N ILE A 57 -3.77 4.42 -9.75
CA ILE A 57 -3.59 3.55 -8.58
C ILE A 57 -2.94 2.27 -9.08
N VAL A 58 -1.71 1.99 -8.67
CA VAL A 58 -1.00 0.75 -8.98
C VAL A 58 -1.18 -0.18 -7.79
N ASP A 59 -2.01 -1.21 -7.96
CA ASP A 59 -2.28 -2.26 -6.97
C ASP A 59 -1.79 -3.60 -7.51
N LEU A 60 -0.47 -3.76 -7.55
CA LEU A 60 0.23 -4.93 -8.09
C LEU A 60 0.97 -5.68 -6.97
N PRO A 61 1.28 -6.98 -7.15
CA PRO A 61 1.85 -7.77 -6.07
C PRO A 61 3.31 -7.38 -5.80
N ARG A 62 3.66 -7.27 -4.52
CA ARG A 62 5.05 -7.14 -4.04
C ARG A 62 5.75 -5.94 -4.70
N HIS A 63 6.98 -6.13 -5.15
CA HIS A 63 7.80 -5.08 -5.73
C HIS A 63 7.36 -4.62 -7.13
N SER A 64 6.52 -5.39 -7.84
CA SER A 64 6.09 -5.06 -9.20
C SER A 64 5.37 -3.71 -9.27
N GLY A 65 4.60 -3.37 -8.23
CA GLY A 65 3.94 -2.07 -8.14
C GLY A 65 4.93 -0.89 -8.07
N VAL A 66 6.04 -1.06 -7.35
CA VAL A 66 7.10 -0.04 -7.27
C VAL A 66 7.80 0.11 -8.62
N ILE A 67 8.16 -1.02 -9.26
CA ILE A 67 8.84 -1.02 -10.57
C ILE A 67 7.98 -0.36 -11.65
N GLU A 68 6.71 -0.74 -11.79
CA GLU A 68 5.83 -0.14 -12.80
C GLU A 68 5.57 1.34 -12.52
N SER A 69 5.50 1.74 -11.25
CA SER A 69 5.37 3.15 -10.86
C SER A 69 6.60 3.99 -11.19
N LEU A 70 7.81 3.42 -11.13
CA LEU A 70 9.02 4.08 -11.65
C LEU A 70 8.96 4.24 -13.18
N GLY A 71 8.36 3.29 -13.90
CA GLY A 71 8.08 3.43 -15.33
C GLY A 71 7.11 4.60 -15.60
N LEU A 72 6.04 4.71 -14.79
CA LEU A 72 5.10 5.83 -14.86
C LEU A 72 5.77 7.17 -14.51
N ALA A 73 6.74 7.15 -13.59
CA ALA A 73 7.51 8.32 -13.22
C ALA A 73 8.33 8.88 -14.41
N ARG A 74 8.92 8.01 -15.23
CA ARG A 74 9.65 8.39 -16.44
C ARG A 74 8.79 9.16 -17.46
N ILE A 75 7.48 8.89 -17.49
CA ILE A 75 6.54 9.57 -18.39
C ILE A 75 5.79 10.73 -17.73
N GLY A 76 6.21 11.14 -16.53
CA GLY A 76 5.78 12.39 -15.88
C GLY A 76 4.76 12.23 -14.74
N TYR A 77 4.51 11.03 -14.23
CA TYR A 77 3.70 10.83 -13.03
C TYR A 77 4.53 10.95 -11.73
N ARG A 78 3.87 11.18 -10.60
CA ARG A 78 4.49 11.18 -9.26
C ARG A 78 4.10 9.90 -8.48
N PRO A 79 5.03 8.95 -8.25
CA PRO A 79 4.78 7.83 -7.34
C PRO A 79 4.56 8.29 -5.91
N VAL A 80 3.57 7.71 -5.23
CA VAL A 80 3.21 7.99 -3.83
C VAL A 80 3.01 6.65 -3.08
N PRO A 81 3.94 6.24 -2.20
CA PRO A 81 3.83 4.96 -1.50
C PRO A 81 2.72 4.98 -0.44
N LEU A 82 1.75 4.06 -0.51
CA LEU A 82 0.69 3.92 0.50
C LEU A 82 0.83 2.67 1.37
N TYR A 83 1.95 1.96 1.28
CA TYR A 83 2.18 0.71 2.01
C TYR A 83 2.14 0.91 3.53
N ASN A 84 1.24 0.18 4.21
CA ASN A 84 1.00 0.32 5.65
C ASN A 84 1.19 -0.96 6.47
N GLY A 85 1.64 -2.06 5.83
CA GLY A 85 2.01 -3.30 6.51
C GLY A 85 3.42 -3.22 7.07
N VAL A 86 3.60 -3.46 8.36
CA VAL A 86 4.91 -3.39 9.02
C VAL A 86 5.80 -4.55 8.60
N ASN A 87 7.10 -4.27 8.44
CA ASN A 87 8.11 -5.30 8.27
C ASN A 87 8.58 -5.84 9.63
N ALA A 88 8.48 -7.15 9.84
CA ALA A 88 9.07 -7.84 10.99
C ALA A 88 10.32 -8.60 10.56
N TYR A 89 11.48 -7.96 10.72
CA TYR A 89 12.77 -8.58 10.42
C TYR A 89 12.95 -9.89 11.19
N ASN A 90 13.58 -10.86 10.53
CA ASN A 90 13.90 -12.19 11.08
C ASN A 90 12.68 -13.00 11.55
N SER A 91 11.47 -12.62 11.12
CA SER A 91 10.23 -13.31 11.45
C SER A 91 9.53 -13.75 10.17
N ARG A 92 8.81 -14.87 10.22
CA ARG A 92 7.89 -15.24 9.13
C ARG A 92 6.74 -14.24 9.13
N THR A 93 6.53 -13.52 8.03
CA THR A 93 5.42 -12.57 7.86
C THR A 93 4.37 -13.12 6.91
N ILE A 94 3.08 -12.82 7.13
CA ILE A 94 2.01 -13.23 6.20
C ILE A 94 2.18 -12.56 4.82
N VAL A 95 2.41 -11.25 4.79
CA VAL A 95 2.66 -10.48 3.58
C VAL A 95 4.15 -10.20 3.46
N ASN A 96 4.79 -10.68 2.40
CA ASN A 96 6.22 -10.44 2.19
C ASN A 96 6.48 -9.03 1.63
N VAL A 97 6.76 -8.09 2.54
CA VAL A 97 7.07 -6.69 2.21
C VAL A 97 8.55 -6.42 1.98
N ASN A 98 9.45 -7.39 2.21
CA ASN A 98 10.90 -7.18 2.11
C ASN A 98 11.33 -6.76 0.69
N GLU A 99 10.73 -7.36 -0.34
CA GLU A 99 11.02 -6.97 -1.72
C GLU A 99 10.52 -5.57 -2.02
N ILE A 100 9.40 -5.14 -1.43
CA ILE A 100 8.90 -3.76 -1.57
C ILE A 100 9.89 -2.79 -0.96
N VAL A 101 10.34 -3.05 0.29
CA VAL A 101 11.34 -2.22 0.98
C VAL A 101 12.62 -2.13 0.15
N ASN A 102 13.18 -3.27 -0.28
CA ASN A 102 14.39 -3.29 -1.10
C ASN A 102 14.24 -2.44 -2.37
N THR A 103 13.10 -2.53 -3.05
CA THR A 103 12.85 -1.81 -4.30
C THR A 103 12.56 -0.33 -4.06
N LEU A 104 11.92 0.06 -2.97
CA LEU A 104 11.73 1.47 -2.60
C LEU A 104 13.07 2.17 -2.34
N PHE A 105 13.99 1.51 -1.63
CA PHE A 105 15.30 2.08 -1.34
C PHE A 105 16.18 2.18 -2.60
N LYS A 106 16.18 1.16 -3.45
CA LYS A 106 16.90 1.21 -4.73
C LYS A 106 16.28 2.21 -5.70
N GLY A 107 14.96 2.19 -5.82
CA GLY A 107 14.21 3.05 -6.73
C GLY A 107 14.27 4.52 -6.37
N ALA A 108 14.65 4.87 -5.13
CA ALA A 108 14.91 6.25 -4.76
C ALA A 108 16.08 6.86 -5.57
N ASP A 109 17.12 6.08 -5.87
CA ASP A 109 18.22 6.54 -6.76
C ASP A 109 17.70 6.90 -8.15
N ASP A 110 16.90 6.00 -8.74
CA ASP A 110 16.32 6.23 -10.07
C ASP A 110 15.31 7.38 -10.05
N LEU A 111 14.47 7.47 -9.02
CA LEU A 111 13.41 8.49 -8.90
C LEU A 111 13.97 9.90 -8.71
N GLU A 112 15.03 10.05 -7.92
CA GLU A 112 15.71 11.35 -7.70
C GLU A 112 16.29 11.91 -9.02
N ALA A 113 16.76 11.03 -9.91
CA ALA A 113 17.23 11.41 -11.23
C ALA A 113 16.09 11.79 -12.21
N MET A 114 14.84 11.40 -11.92
CA MET A 114 13.67 11.78 -12.70
C MET A 114 13.18 13.14 -12.19
N ASN A 115 13.51 14.22 -12.90
CA ASN A 115 13.07 15.58 -12.58
C ASN A 115 11.53 15.75 -12.78
N ILE A 116 10.76 15.11 -11.92
CA ILE A 116 9.29 15.09 -11.99
C ILE A 116 8.77 16.43 -11.45
N ARG A 117 7.75 16.96 -12.11
CA ARG A 117 7.15 18.23 -11.73
C ARG A 117 6.50 18.15 -10.33
N PRO A 118 6.48 19.23 -9.55
CA PRO A 118 5.77 19.26 -8.25
C PRO A 118 4.26 19.02 -8.40
N ASP A 119 3.67 19.51 -9.50
CA ASP A 119 2.26 19.39 -9.87
C ASP A 119 1.93 18.15 -10.71
N ALA A 120 2.86 17.19 -10.82
CA ALA A 120 2.62 15.95 -11.55
C ALA A 120 1.45 15.15 -10.96
N PRO A 121 0.59 14.53 -11.79
CA PRO A 121 -0.50 13.70 -11.30
C PRO A 121 0.04 12.48 -10.50
N PRO A 122 -0.70 12.00 -9.48
CA PRO A 122 -0.19 10.98 -8.58
C PRO A 122 -0.36 9.56 -9.13
N VAL A 123 0.57 8.69 -8.75
CA VAL A 123 0.51 7.23 -8.84
C VAL A 123 0.52 6.69 -7.42
N PHE A 124 -0.64 6.36 -6.87
CA PHE A 124 -0.73 5.76 -5.55
C PHE A 124 -0.40 4.27 -5.60
N MET A 125 0.62 3.87 -4.85
CA MET A 125 1.15 2.51 -4.87
C MET A 125 0.61 1.69 -3.69
N LEU A 126 -0.04 0.58 -4.02
CA LEU A 126 -0.56 -0.44 -3.10
C LEU A 126 0.10 -1.78 -3.40
N ASP A 127 -0.02 -2.72 -2.45
CA ASP A 127 0.36 -4.12 -2.67
C ASP A 127 -0.91 -4.95 -2.80
N SER A 128 -1.08 -5.66 -3.92
CA SER A 128 -2.27 -6.50 -4.10
C SER A 128 -2.31 -7.68 -3.13
N ASN A 129 -1.16 -8.06 -2.56
CA ASN A 129 -1.08 -9.09 -1.53
C ASN A 129 -1.39 -8.59 -0.12
N ARG A 130 -1.71 -7.31 0.09
CA ARG A 130 -1.90 -6.71 1.44
C ARG A 130 -2.92 -7.42 2.33
N MET A 131 -3.93 -8.06 1.74
CA MET A 131 -4.93 -8.86 2.44
C MET A 131 -4.81 -10.37 2.15
N ALA A 132 -3.78 -10.79 1.40
CA ALA A 132 -3.54 -12.19 1.09
C ALA A 132 -3.14 -12.96 2.37
N GLY A 133 -3.46 -14.26 2.39
CA GLY A 133 -3.20 -15.15 3.53
C GLY A 133 -4.44 -15.45 4.35
N GLY A 134 -4.72 -16.76 4.50
CA GLY A 134 -5.81 -17.27 5.32
C GLY A 134 -5.35 -17.60 6.73
N GLY A 135 -6.03 -17.05 7.75
CA GLY A 135 -5.88 -17.45 9.14
C GLY A 135 -4.59 -16.99 9.82
N LYS A 136 -4.68 -16.85 11.15
CA LYS A 136 -3.54 -16.51 12.00
C LYS A 136 -2.70 -17.77 12.26
N GLU A 137 -1.72 -18.05 11.41
CA GLU A 137 -0.73 -19.11 11.68
C GLU A 137 0.13 -18.73 12.89
N ARG A 138 0.23 -19.64 13.87
CA ARG A 138 1.04 -19.43 15.08
C ARG A 138 2.52 -19.23 14.72
N GLY A 139 3.20 -18.33 15.43
CA GLY A 139 4.61 -18.00 15.15
C GLY A 139 4.83 -17.14 13.89
N THR A 140 3.76 -16.77 13.18
CA THR A 140 3.82 -15.85 12.04
C THR A 140 3.41 -14.44 12.49
N PHE A 141 4.09 -13.43 11.95
CA PHE A 141 3.75 -12.02 12.12
C PHE A 141 2.67 -11.61 11.12
N ASP A 142 1.51 -11.18 11.63
CA ASP A 142 0.39 -10.74 10.80
C ASP A 142 0.53 -9.26 10.47
N ASN A 143 1.14 -8.97 9.31
CA ASN A 143 1.30 -7.63 8.75
C ASN A 143 0.32 -7.34 7.59
N ARG A 144 -0.77 -8.10 7.49
CA ARG A 144 -1.84 -7.77 6.56
C ARG A 144 -2.42 -6.41 6.91
N TRP A 145 -2.85 -5.67 5.91
CA TRP A 145 -3.43 -4.34 6.06
C TRP A 145 -4.48 -4.08 4.98
N CYS A 146 -5.33 -3.09 5.20
CA CYS A 146 -6.33 -2.67 4.24
C CYS A 146 -6.33 -1.15 4.09
N VAL A 147 -6.88 -0.66 2.99
CA VAL A 147 -7.08 0.78 2.78
C VAL A 147 -8.46 1.24 3.24
N PHE A 148 -8.53 2.46 3.75
CA PHE A 148 -9.77 3.15 4.05
C PHE A 148 -9.89 4.45 3.25
N PRO A 149 -11.10 5.03 3.12
CA PRO A 149 -11.29 6.31 2.42
C PRO A 149 -10.45 7.49 2.93
N GLN A 150 -9.88 7.42 4.14
CA GLN A 150 -8.99 8.46 4.69
C GLN A 150 -7.52 8.23 4.35
N ASP A 151 -7.16 7.08 3.78
CA ASP A 151 -5.78 6.78 3.38
C ASP A 151 -5.44 7.35 1.99
N MET A 152 -6.43 7.91 1.30
CA MET A 152 -6.32 8.53 -0.02
C MET A 152 -7.09 9.86 -0.04
N PRO A 153 -6.78 10.78 -0.97
CA PRO A 153 -7.50 12.03 -1.09
C PRO A 153 -9.00 11.82 -1.36
N SER A 154 -9.84 12.73 -0.87
CA SER A 154 -11.28 12.71 -1.14
C SER A 154 -11.57 13.04 -2.62
N ALA A 155 -12.76 12.69 -3.10
CA ALA A 155 -13.17 13.04 -4.46
C ALA A 155 -13.14 14.56 -4.70
N ALA A 156 -13.65 15.33 -3.73
CA ALA A 156 -13.61 16.79 -3.78
C ALA A 156 -12.16 17.32 -3.85
N PHE A 157 -11.23 16.74 -3.09
CA PHE A 157 -9.81 17.10 -3.18
C PHE A 157 -9.24 16.81 -4.57
N LEU A 158 -9.52 15.63 -5.12
CA LEU A 158 -9.07 15.24 -6.46
C LEU A 158 -9.61 16.20 -7.54
N LEU A 159 -10.92 16.45 -7.54
CA LEU A 159 -11.57 17.35 -8.50
C LEU A 159 -11.04 18.79 -8.41
N ASN A 160 -10.86 19.32 -7.20
CA ASN A 160 -10.29 20.66 -6.98
C ASN A 160 -8.85 20.77 -7.47
N ASN A 161 -8.12 19.65 -7.55
CA ASN A 161 -6.77 19.58 -8.11
C ASN A 161 -6.75 19.06 -9.56
N GLY A 162 -7.89 19.13 -10.26
CA GLY A 162 -8.01 18.83 -11.70
C GLY A 162 -8.12 17.36 -12.06
N ILE A 163 -8.11 16.44 -11.08
CA ILE A 163 -8.23 15.01 -11.31
C ILE A 163 -9.71 14.63 -11.45
N SER A 164 -10.09 14.22 -12.66
CA SER A 164 -11.45 13.76 -13.00
C SER A 164 -11.50 12.29 -13.44
N ARG A 165 -10.33 11.67 -13.62
CA ARG A 165 -10.16 10.27 -14.03
C ARG A 165 -9.26 9.51 -13.06
N VAL A 166 -9.60 8.25 -12.81
CA VAL A 166 -8.73 7.29 -12.10
C VAL A 166 -8.52 6.05 -12.95
N ILE A 167 -7.27 5.68 -13.18
CA ILE A 167 -6.89 4.37 -13.76
C ILE A 167 -6.40 3.47 -12.63
N VAL A 168 -7.03 2.31 -12.45
CA VAL A 168 -6.62 1.31 -11.47
C VAL A 168 -5.89 0.18 -12.21
N ARG A 169 -4.57 0.12 -12.03
CA ARG A 169 -3.69 -0.93 -12.56
C ARG A 169 -3.64 -2.09 -11.56
N THR A 170 -4.39 -3.15 -11.86
CA THR A 170 -4.49 -4.36 -11.02
C THR A 170 -5.04 -5.51 -11.85
N GLU A 171 -4.83 -6.75 -11.42
CA GLU A 171 -5.55 -7.91 -11.95
C GLU A 171 -7.02 -7.89 -11.50
N PHE A 172 -7.25 -7.68 -10.19
CA PHE A 172 -8.59 -7.60 -9.59
C PHE A 172 -8.69 -6.45 -8.60
N ILE A 173 -9.83 -5.75 -8.62
CA ILE A 173 -10.11 -4.69 -7.64
C ILE A 173 -10.53 -5.32 -6.32
N GLN A 174 -9.70 -5.14 -5.29
CA GLN A 174 -10.00 -5.64 -3.95
C GLN A 174 -11.15 -4.88 -3.30
N ASN A 175 -11.86 -5.56 -2.41
CA ASN A 175 -13.05 -5.00 -1.77
C ASN A 175 -12.74 -3.76 -0.91
N ASP A 176 -11.57 -3.65 -0.29
CA ASP A 176 -11.19 -2.45 0.47
C ASP A 176 -11.04 -1.21 -0.44
N LEU A 177 -10.37 -1.39 -1.57
CA LEU A 177 -10.19 -0.35 -2.59
C LEU A 177 -11.52 0.05 -3.24
N SER A 178 -12.45 -0.89 -3.44
CA SER A 178 -13.76 -0.58 -4.04
C SER A 178 -14.59 0.40 -3.20
N HIS A 179 -14.41 0.45 -1.87
CA HIS A 179 -15.03 1.48 -1.02
C HIS A 179 -14.53 2.89 -1.31
N ILE A 180 -13.32 3.05 -1.80
CA ILE A 180 -12.74 4.33 -2.19
C ILE A 180 -13.22 4.68 -3.60
N LEU A 181 -13.05 3.74 -4.54
CA LEU A 181 -13.41 3.95 -5.94
C LEU A 181 -14.91 4.21 -6.14
N HIS A 182 -15.78 3.55 -5.37
CA HIS A 182 -17.22 3.81 -5.44
C HIS A 182 -17.57 5.23 -4.97
N ARG A 183 -16.87 5.79 -3.97
CA ARG A 183 -17.06 7.19 -3.55
C ARG A 183 -16.63 8.16 -4.63
N TYR A 184 -15.49 7.89 -5.27
CA TYR A 184 -15.03 8.68 -6.41
C TYR A 184 -16.07 8.69 -7.53
N GLN A 185 -16.64 7.53 -7.86
CA GLN A 185 -17.69 7.41 -8.85
C GLN A 185 -18.98 8.16 -8.47
N GLU A 186 -19.43 8.08 -7.21
CA GLU A 186 -20.61 8.83 -6.73
C GLU A 186 -20.44 10.35 -6.87
N GLU A 187 -19.19 10.83 -6.82
CA GLU A 187 -18.81 12.25 -6.90
C GLU A 187 -18.37 12.65 -8.32
N GLY A 188 -18.58 11.80 -9.32
CA GLY A 188 -18.38 12.13 -10.73
C GLY A 188 -16.99 11.83 -11.31
N ILE A 189 -16.09 11.20 -10.56
CA ILE A 189 -14.78 10.77 -11.09
C ILE A 189 -14.96 9.48 -11.90
N THR A 190 -14.43 9.46 -13.12
CA THR A 190 -14.53 8.28 -14.00
C THR A 190 -13.46 7.25 -13.64
N ILE A 191 -13.87 6.00 -13.41
CA ILE A 191 -12.98 4.89 -13.06
C ILE A 191 -12.69 4.01 -14.28
N TYR A 192 -11.41 3.73 -14.49
CA TYR A 192 -10.91 2.81 -15.50
C TYR A 192 -10.14 1.68 -14.80
N HIS A 193 -10.26 0.48 -15.34
CA HIS A 193 -9.46 -0.69 -14.95
C HIS A 193 -8.43 -0.96 -16.04
N CYS A 194 -7.17 -1.11 -15.64
CA CYS A 194 -6.07 -1.50 -16.51
C CYS A 194 -5.58 -2.90 -16.12
N ASP A 195 -5.87 -3.86 -17.00
CA ASP A 195 -5.46 -5.26 -16.88
C ASP A 195 -4.51 -5.63 -18.02
N GLY A 196 -3.25 -5.88 -17.68
CA GLY A 196 -2.16 -5.93 -18.64
C GLY A 196 -2.01 -4.60 -19.38
N GLU A 197 -2.29 -4.59 -20.68
CA GLU A 197 -2.25 -3.39 -21.52
C GLU A 197 -3.65 -2.80 -21.81
N ASN A 198 -4.71 -3.48 -21.39
CA ASN A 198 -6.09 -3.10 -21.74
C ASN A 198 -6.68 -2.14 -20.72
N ILE A 199 -7.02 -0.92 -21.14
CA ILE A 199 -7.75 0.06 -20.33
C ILE A 199 -9.22 0.06 -20.72
N ARG A 200 -10.10 -0.14 -19.74
CA ARG A 200 -11.55 -0.04 -19.93
C ARG A 200 -12.21 0.76 -18.82
N LYS A 201 -13.18 1.60 -19.19
CA LYS A 201 -14.06 2.24 -18.21
C LYS A 201 -14.88 1.17 -17.51
N ILE A 202 -14.97 1.23 -16.19
CA ILE A 202 -15.76 0.27 -15.41
C ILE A 202 -16.74 0.98 -14.48
N PRO A 203 -17.96 0.45 -14.30
CA PRO A 203 -18.78 0.81 -13.16
C PRO A 203 -18.26 0.08 -11.92
N VAL A 204 -17.95 0.81 -10.85
CA VAL A 204 -17.60 0.23 -9.56
C VAL A 204 -18.88 -0.06 -8.79
N ALA A 205 -19.19 -1.35 -8.61
CA ALA A 205 -20.34 -1.78 -7.84
C ALA A 205 -20.26 -1.29 -6.38
N LYS A 206 -21.42 -1.00 -5.78
CA LYS A 206 -21.50 -0.57 -4.38
C LYS A 206 -21.03 -1.73 -3.47
N PRO A 207 -19.95 -1.56 -2.69
CA PRO A 207 -19.46 -2.64 -1.84
C PRO A 207 -20.39 -2.90 -0.65
N SER A 208 -20.33 -4.11 -0.12
CA SER A 208 -21.10 -4.49 1.07
C SER A 208 -20.78 -3.56 2.25
N LYS A 209 -21.79 -3.17 3.04
CA LYS A 209 -21.62 -2.29 4.21
C LYS A 209 -20.95 -0.93 3.89
N PHE A 210 -21.11 -0.42 2.67
CA PHE A 210 -20.63 0.90 2.27
C PHE A 210 -21.08 2.01 3.24
N ARG A 211 -20.16 2.94 3.57
CA ARG A 211 -20.31 4.01 4.58
C ARG A 211 -20.64 3.56 6.01
N SER A 212 -20.74 2.25 6.28
CA SER A 212 -20.99 1.73 7.63
C SER A 212 -19.71 1.69 8.47
N LEU A 213 -19.77 2.18 9.70
CA LEU A 213 -18.72 1.97 10.70
C LEU A 213 -18.47 0.48 11.00
N SER A 214 -19.49 -0.37 10.79
CA SER A 214 -19.39 -1.83 10.98
C SER A 214 -18.43 -2.50 9.99
N TYR A 215 -18.24 -1.94 8.79
CA TYR A 215 -17.22 -2.42 7.86
C TYR A 215 -15.83 -2.21 8.44
N ARG A 216 -15.52 -1.00 8.94
CA ARG A 216 -14.23 -0.71 9.57
C ARG A 216 -13.94 -1.66 10.72
N PHE A 217 -14.93 -1.86 11.59
CA PHE A 217 -14.77 -2.74 12.75
C PHE A 217 -14.54 -4.19 12.32
N LYS A 218 -15.32 -4.71 11.35
CA LYS A 218 -15.18 -6.09 10.86
C LYS A 218 -13.85 -6.32 10.13
N THR A 219 -13.40 -5.38 9.29
CA THR A 219 -12.13 -5.50 8.59
C THR A 219 -10.95 -5.41 9.56
N VAL A 220 -11.03 -4.56 10.59
CA VAL A 220 -10.00 -4.46 11.63
C VAL A 220 -9.98 -5.68 12.56
N MET A 221 -11.13 -6.30 12.88
CA MET A 221 -11.19 -7.48 13.76
C MET A 221 -10.35 -8.67 13.25
N GLY A 222 -10.13 -8.76 11.94
CA GLY A 222 -9.31 -9.80 11.32
C GLY A 222 -7.83 -9.43 11.16
N LEU A 223 -7.47 -8.17 11.39
CA LEU A 223 -6.13 -7.62 11.23
C LEU A 223 -5.50 -7.35 12.60
N THR A 224 -4.18 -7.43 12.67
CA THR A 224 -3.46 -7.22 13.93
C THR A 224 -2.80 -5.83 13.89
N ARG A 225 -2.97 -5.02 14.94
CA ARG A 225 -2.41 -3.66 15.02
C ARG A 225 -1.27 -3.59 16.03
N ASN A 226 -0.27 -2.76 15.76
CA ASN A 226 0.76 -2.43 16.75
C ASN A 226 0.34 -1.24 17.64
N ALA A 227 1.08 -1.03 18.72
CA ALA A 227 0.84 0.05 19.68
C ALA A 227 0.98 1.47 19.08
N THR A 228 1.56 1.61 17.89
CA THR A 228 1.79 2.90 17.21
C THR A 228 0.81 3.16 16.06
N GLY A 229 -0.27 2.37 15.94
CA GLY A 229 -1.36 2.59 14.98
C GLY A 229 -1.16 2.02 13.58
N GLY A 230 -0.02 1.38 13.29
CA GLY A 230 0.24 0.60 12.08
C GLY A 230 -0.31 -0.83 12.15
N PHE A 231 -0.32 -1.54 11.01
CA PHE A 231 -0.74 -2.94 10.94
C PHE A 231 0.46 -3.89 11.07
N GLY A 232 0.38 -4.83 12.00
CA GLY A 232 1.47 -5.74 12.34
C GLY A 232 1.51 -6.09 13.83
N ALA A 233 1.30 -7.36 14.20
CA ALA A 233 1.84 -7.89 15.46
C ALA A 233 2.05 -9.41 15.38
N PHE A 234 2.78 -9.96 16.35
CA PHE A 234 2.93 -11.41 16.49
C PHE A 234 1.61 -12.06 16.88
N ILE A 235 1.32 -13.21 16.27
CA ILE A 235 0.23 -14.08 16.70
C ILE A 235 0.74 -14.88 17.91
N PRO A 236 0.13 -14.73 19.11
CA PRO A 236 0.63 -15.36 20.32
C PRO A 236 0.71 -16.89 20.18
N GLU A 237 1.78 -17.48 20.71
CA GLU A 237 1.78 -18.91 20.99
C GLU A 237 0.78 -19.19 22.12
N ALA A 238 -0.03 -20.24 21.97
CA ALA A 238 -0.83 -20.70 23.08
C ALA A 238 0.14 -21.18 24.16
N VAL A 239 0.19 -20.46 25.29
CA VAL A 239 0.88 -20.95 26.48
C VAL A 239 0.21 -22.28 26.83
N GLN A 240 0.93 -23.40 26.70
CA GLN A 240 0.46 -24.63 27.34
C GLN A 240 0.41 -24.31 28.83
N SER A 241 -0.81 -24.21 29.37
CA SER A 241 -1.02 -24.26 30.80
C SER A 241 -0.70 -25.68 31.28
N ASN A 242 0.59 -25.98 31.39
CA ASN A 242 1.05 -27.07 32.25
C ASN A 242 0.99 -26.56 33.69
N SER A 243 -0.22 -26.28 34.18
CA SER A 243 -0.46 -26.26 35.62
C SER A 243 -0.67 -27.70 36.04
N THR A 244 0.45 -28.35 36.39
CA THR A 244 0.46 -29.54 37.22
C THR A 244 -0.42 -29.28 38.44
N GLY A 245 -1.56 -29.97 38.51
CA GLY A 245 -2.44 -29.94 39.65
C GLY A 245 -1.81 -30.68 40.84
N ALA A 246 -0.83 -30.06 41.50
CA ALA A 246 -0.41 -30.47 42.83
C ALA A 246 -1.44 -29.91 43.84
N ARG A 247 -2.46 -30.72 44.15
CA ARG A 247 -3.35 -30.46 45.28
C ARG A 247 -2.59 -30.77 46.57
N PHE A 248 -2.04 -29.75 47.23
CA PHE A 248 -1.75 -29.84 48.66
C PHE A 248 -3.07 -29.64 49.42
N TYR A 249 -3.61 -30.72 49.97
CA TYR A 249 -4.60 -30.64 51.04
C TYR A 249 -3.84 -30.45 52.35
N SER A 250 -4.07 -29.31 53.01
CA SER A 250 -3.71 -29.07 54.41
C SER A 250 -4.98 -29.25 55.24
N TYR A 251 -4.99 -30.23 56.13
CA TYR A 251 -5.89 -30.32 57.28
C TYR A 251 -5.16 -31.00 58.43
N GLY A 252 -5.23 -30.37 59.61
CA GLY A 252 -5.15 -31.03 60.94
C GLY A 252 -3.80 -31.54 61.37
#